data_AF-A0A8C6X4D4-F1
#
_entry.id   AF-A0A8C6X4D4-F1
#
_cell.length_a   1.000
_cell.length_b   1.000
_cell.length_c   1.000
_cell.angle_alpha   90.00
_cell.angle_beta   90.00
_cell.angle_gamma   90.00
#
_symmetry.space_group_name_H-M   'P 1'
#
loop_
_entity.id
_entity.type
_entity.pdbx_description
1 polymer ?
#
loop_
_entity_poly.entity_id
_entity_poly.type
_entity_poly.pdbx_seq_one_letter_code
_entity_poly.pdbx_strand_id
1 'polypeptide(L)'
;MEETNQKQHRKKHSGPKAGKKKKRHLKDLGIEDEEDARKRNPKAFAVQSAVRMARSFHRTQDLKTKKHHIPVVDRTPLEPPPVVVVVVGPPKVGKSTLIRCLIKNFTRQKLVEIQGPVTIVSGKKPKPRPTSVVCIHHCSQFSFYSERKISAEQSPANRFRVKI
;
A
#
# COMPACT_ATOMS: atom_id res chain seq x y z
N MET A 1 75.70 27.44 -23.73
CA MET A 1 75.07 26.99 -24.99
C MET A 1 73.82 26.25 -24.59
N GLU A 2 72.64 26.83 -24.86
CA GLU A 2 71.34 26.30 -24.38
C GLU A 2 70.92 25.07 -25.17
N GLU A 3 70.50 24.01 -24.46
CA GLU A 3 69.98 22.77 -25.05
C GLU A 3 68.55 22.97 -25.59
N THR A 4 68.33 22.61 -26.85
CA THR A 4 67.01 22.71 -27.49
C THR A 4 66.13 21.53 -27.08
N ASN A 5 65.14 21.78 -26.22
CA ASN A 5 64.16 20.78 -25.79
C ASN A 5 63.16 20.47 -26.92
N GLN A 6 63.40 19.40 -27.68
CA GLN A 6 62.52 18.96 -28.76
C GLN A 6 61.30 18.20 -28.23
N LYS A 7 60.10 18.63 -28.63
CA LYS A 7 58.83 18.03 -28.20
C LYS A 7 58.75 16.56 -28.65
N GLN A 8 58.52 15.66 -27.70
CA GLN A 8 58.37 14.23 -28.00
C GLN A 8 57.10 13.95 -28.85
N HIS A 9 57.26 13.12 -29.88
CA HIS A 9 56.14 12.66 -30.70
C HIS A 9 55.21 11.73 -29.90
N ARG A 10 53.90 11.94 -30.05
CA ARG A 10 52.87 11.11 -29.40
C ARG A 10 52.95 9.66 -29.89
N LYS A 11 53.07 8.71 -28.97
CA LYS A 11 53.04 7.27 -29.27
C LYS A 11 51.70 6.88 -29.92
N LYS A 12 51.77 6.03 -30.95
CA LYS A 12 50.59 5.55 -31.67
C LYS A 12 49.73 4.69 -30.73
N HIS A 13 48.54 5.18 -30.39
CA HIS A 13 47.55 4.36 -29.69
C HIS A 13 46.70 3.61 -30.71
N SER A 14 46.56 2.30 -30.53
CA SER A 14 45.74 1.47 -31.39
C SER A 14 44.27 1.83 -31.19
N GLY A 15 43.59 2.28 -32.25
CA GLY A 15 42.19 2.71 -32.20
C GLY A 15 41.18 1.57 -31.93
N PRO A 16 39.87 1.88 -31.88
CA PRO A 16 38.80 0.93 -31.52
C PRO A 16 38.80 -0.37 -32.33
N LYS A 17 39.30 -0.32 -33.57
CA LYS A 17 39.45 -1.47 -34.48
C LYS A 17 40.44 -2.52 -33.97
N ALA A 18 41.52 -2.10 -33.31
CA ALA A 18 42.51 -3.02 -32.74
C ALA A 18 41.97 -3.74 -31.50
N GLY A 19 41.21 -3.03 -30.65
CA GLY A 19 40.50 -3.65 -29.53
C GLY A 19 39.49 -4.70 -29.99
N LYS A 20 38.78 -4.43 -31.09
CA LYS A 20 37.84 -5.40 -31.69
C LYS A 20 38.54 -6.63 -32.27
N LYS A 21 39.75 -6.48 -32.84
CA LYS A 21 40.57 -7.60 -33.32
C LYS A 21 41.10 -8.47 -32.17
N LYS A 22 41.58 -7.85 -31.08
CA LYS A 22 42.00 -8.57 -29.85
C LYS A 22 40.85 -9.36 -29.22
N LYS A 23 39.64 -8.78 -29.13
CA LYS A 23 38.44 -9.47 -28.61
C LYS A 23 38.00 -10.67 -29.48
N ARG A 24 38.19 -10.60 -30.80
CA ARG A 24 37.94 -11.74 -31.70
C ARG A 24 38.97 -12.85 -31.50
N HIS A 25 40.25 -12.50 -31.42
CA HIS A 25 41.30 -13.48 -31.14
C HIS A 25 41.13 -14.17 -29.79
N LEU A 26 40.67 -13.44 -28.77
CA LEU A 26 40.36 -14.01 -27.45
C LEU A 26 39.15 -14.96 -27.49
N LYS A 27 38.15 -14.67 -28.32
CA LYS A 27 37.01 -15.57 -28.59
C LYS A 27 37.44 -16.84 -29.33
N ASP A 28 38.31 -16.72 -30.34
CA ASP A 28 38.79 -17.85 -31.14
C ASP A 28 39.64 -18.82 -30.31
N LEU A 29 40.28 -18.34 -29.23
CA LEU A 29 41.08 -19.16 -28.31
C LEU A 29 40.26 -19.84 -27.19
N GLY A 30 38.94 -19.61 -27.12
CA GLY A 30 38.06 -20.31 -26.17
C GLY A 30 38.26 -19.96 -24.68
N ILE A 31 39.11 -19.00 -24.35
CA ILE A 31 39.33 -18.51 -22.98
C ILE A 31 38.31 -17.38 -22.73
N GLU A 32 37.07 -17.75 -22.40
CA GLU A 32 36.11 -16.83 -21.80
C GLU A 32 35.83 -17.26 -20.36
N ASP A 33 36.43 -16.52 -19.42
CA ASP A 33 36.20 -16.66 -17.98
C ASP A 33 34.70 -16.65 -17.65
N GLU A 34 34.33 -17.60 -16.80
CA GLU A 34 33.01 -17.87 -16.23
C GLU A 34 32.36 -16.64 -15.59
N GLU A 35 31.56 -15.91 -16.39
CA GLU A 35 30.60 -14.90 -15.92
C GLU A 35 29.28 -15.15 -16.67
N ASP A 36 28.43 -16.03 -16.15
CA ASP A 36 27.18 -16.55 -16.74
C ASP A 36 26.14 -15.49 -17.19
N ALA A 37 26.31 -14.23 -16.78
CA ALA A 37 25.49 -13.11 -17.26
C ALA A 37 25.92 -12.62 -18.66
N ARG A 38 27.18 -12.84 -19.06
CA ARG A 38 27.76 -12.36 -20.33
C ARG A 38 27.72 -13.40 -21.46
N LYS A 39 27.56 -14.68 -21.13
CA LYS A 39 27.39 -15.78 -22.11
C LYS A 39 25.98 -15.86 -22.70
N ARG A 40 24.95 -15.29 -22.04
CA ARG A 40 23.59 -15.21 -22.59
C ARG A 40 23.51 -14.18 -23.72
N ASN A 41 23.06 -14.58 -24.91
CA ASN A 41 22.87 -13.67 -26.04
C ASN A 41 21.85 -12.57 -25.68
N PRO A 42 22.27 -11.31 -25.44
CA PRO A 42 21.36 -10.26 -24.97
C PRO A 42 20.28 -9.91 -25.99
N LYS A 43 20.47 -10.26 -27.27
CA LYS A 43 19.45 -10.09 -28.31
C LYS A 43 18.34 -11.12 -28.22
N ALA A 44 18.62 -12.33 -27.71
CA ALA A 44 17.62 -13.38 -27.52
C ALA A 44 16.67 -13.07 -26.34
N PHE A 45 17.15 -12.30 -25.36
CA PHE A 45 16.35 -11.85 -24.21
C PHE A 45 15.78 -10.43 -24.41
N ALA A 46 15.83 -9.90 -25.64
CA ALA A 46 15.21 -8.63 -25.96
C ALA A 46 13.68 -8.75 -25.91
N VAL A 47 13.05 -7.72 -25.37
CA VAL A 47 11.61 -7.70 -25.16
C VAL A 47 10.91 -7.37 -26.47
N GLN A 48 9.84 -8.09 -26.79
CA GLN A 48 9.11 -7.88 -28.05
C GLN A 48 8.50 -6.47 -28.15
N SER A 49 8.17 -5.84 -27.03
CA SER A 49 7.61 -4.48 -27.00
C SER A 49 8.04 -3.73 -25.73
N ALA A 50 8.82 -2.67 -25.91
CA ALA A 50 9.21 -1.77 -24.82
C ALA A 50 8.01 -1.04 -24.20
N VAL A 51 7.03 -0.64 -25.02
CA VAL A 51 5.84 0.11 -24.57
C VAL A 51 4.94 -0.73 -23.67
N ARG A 52 4.69 -1.99 -24.04
CA ARG A 52 3.90 -2.91 -23.21
C ARG A 52 4.62 -3.24 -21.90
N MET A 53 5.93 -3.43 -21.97
CA MET A 53 6.75 -3.65 -20.78
C MET A 53 6.69 -2.48 -19.82
N ALA A 54 6.86 -1.24 -20.30
CA ALA A 54 6.80 -0.04 -19.47
C ALA A 54 5.44 0.07 -18.75
N ARG A 55 4.33 -0.15 -19.46
CA ARG A 55 2.98 -0.12 -18.86
C ARG A 55 2.80 -1.16 -17.75
N SER A 56 3.23 -2.40 -17.99
CA SER A 56 3.15 -3.46 -16.97
C SER A 56 4.06 -3.18 -15.78
N PHE A 57 5.27 -2.67 -16.05
CA PHE A 57 6.22 -2.28 -15.01
C PHE A 57 5.63 -1.19 -14.12
N HIS A 58 5.12 -0.09 -14.69
CA HIS A 58 4.48 0.96 -13.90
C HIS A 58 3.31 0.42 -13.06
N ARG A 59 2.40 -0.37 -13.64
CA ARG A 59 1.29 -0.96 -12.88
C ARG A 59 1.76 -1.87 -11.75
N THR A 60 2.75 -2.73 -12.00
CA THR A 60 3.27 -3.65 -10.97
C THR A 60 4.00 -2.92 -9.86
N GLN A 61 4.74 -1.85 -10.18
CA GLN A 61 5.35 -0.99 -9.18
C GLN A 61 4.30 -0.26 -8.34
N ASP A 62 3.28 0.32 -8.98
CA ASP A 62 2.18 1.00 -8.27
C ASP A 62 1.40 0.06 -7.34
N LEU A 63 1.22 -1.21 -7.75
CA LEU A 63 0.58 -2.21 -6.91
C LEU A 63 1.47 -2.64 -5.74
N LYS A 64 2.79 -2.70 -5.93
CA LYS A 64 3.75 -3.01 -4.87
C LYS A 64 3.82 -1.88 -3.85
N THR A 65 3.94 -0.63 -4.32
CA THR A 65 3.95 0.56 -3.46
C THR A 65 2.68 0.70 -2.63
N LYS A 66 1.50 0.47 -3.23
CA LYS A 66 0.22 0.43 -2.49
C LYS A 66 0.12 -0.67 -1.43
N LYS A 67 0.87 -1.78 -1.58
CA LYS A 67 0.90 -2.89 -0.62
C LYS A 67 1.94 -2.72 0.48
N HIS A 68 2.91 -1.81 0.31
CA HIS A 68 3.95 -1.57 1.31
C HIS A 68 3.35 -0.79 2.49
N HIS A 69 2.86 -1.51 3.48
CA HIS A 69 2.46 -0.98 4.78
C HIS A 69 3.66 -0.98 5.75
N ILE A 70 3.67 -0.05 6.71
CA ILE A 70 4.66 -0.03 7.79
C ILE A 70 4.56 -1.35 8.57
N PRO A 71 5.65 -2.10 8.79
CA PRO A 71 5.58 -3.30 9.61
C PRO A 71 5.18 -2.89 11.04
N VAL A 72 3.94 -3.18 11.41
CA VAL A 72 3.44 -3.03 12.77
C VAL A 72 3.60 -4.38 13.45
N VAL A 73 4.11 -4.39 14.69
CA VAL A 73 4.23 -5.61 15.48
C VAL A 73 2.82 -6.05 15.89
N ASP A 74 2.38 -7.20 15.39
CA ASP A 74 1.07 -7.77 15.72
C ASP A 74 1.06 -8.25 17.18
N ARG A 75 0.54 -7.42 18.09
CA ARG A 75 0.30 -7.77 19.50
C ARG A 75 -1.06 -8.44 19.73
N THR A 76 -1.60 -9.14 18.73
CA THR A 76 -2.95 -9.72 18.82
C THR A 76 -2.94 -10.96 19.72
N PRO A 77 -3.74 -11.00 20.80
CA PRO A 77 -3.86 -12.19 21.65
C PRO A 77 -4.49 -13.37 20.90
N LEU A 78 -4.33 -14.58 21.44
CA LEU A 78 -4.80 -15.85 20.84
C LEU A 78 -6.32 -15.85 20.55
N GLU A 79 -7.10 -15.11 21.34
CA GLU A 79 -8.53 -14.90 21.13
C GLU A 79 -8.78 -13.44 20.66
N PRO A 80 -9.29 -13.24 19.44
CA PRO A 80 -9.58 -11.91 18.94
C PRO A 80 -10.79 -11.31 19.69
N PRO A 81 -10.77 -10.01 20.02
CA PRO A 81 -11.87 -9.36 20.72
C PRO A 81 -13.16 -9.37 19.89
N PRO A 82 -14.33 -9.26 20.55
CA PRO A 82 -15.62 -9.26 19.89
C PRO A 82 -15.77 -8.06 18.94
N VAL A 83 -16.25 -8.31 17.72
CA VAL A 83 -16.44 -7.26 16.70
C VAL A 83 -17.65 -6.41 17.06
N VAL A 84 -17.42 -5.13 17.40
CA VAL A 84 -18.48 -4.17 17.72
C VAL A 84 -18.98 -3.51 16.44
N VAL A 85 -20.30 -3.50 16.22
CA VAL A 85 -20.93 -2.87 15.05
C VAL A 85 -21.93 -1.82 15.53
N VAL A 86 -21.70 -0.57 15.15
CA VAL A 86 -22.55 0.55 15.57
C VAL A 86 -23.43 0.98 14.40
N VAL A 87 -24.74 1.08 14.64
CA VAL A 87 -25.71 1.58 13.66
C VAL A 87 -25.94 3.07 13.94
N VAL A 88 -25.41 3.93 13.07
CA VAL A 88 -25.51 5.40 13.20
C VAL A 88 -26.43 5.95 12.10
N GLY A 89 -27.19 7.00 12.43
CA GLY A 89 -28.03 7.70 11.46
C GLY A 89 -28.97 8.72 12.12
N PRO A 90 -29.66 9.55 11.32
CA PRO A 90 -30.65 10.52 11.80
C PRO A 90 -31.80 9.86 12.59
N PRO A 91 -32.60 10.61 13.37
CA PRO A 91 -33.82 10.07 13.97
C PRO A 91 -34.81 9.63 12.86
N LYS A 92 -35.69 8.68 13.17
CA LYS A 92 -36.78 8.18 12.29
C LYS A 92 -36.39 7.38 11.05
N VAL A 93 -35.09 7.17 10.74
CA VAL A 93 -34.65 6.32 9.60
C VAL A 93 -34.84 4.81 9.80
N GLY A 94 -35.46 4.38 10.91
CA GLY A 94 -35.72 2.96 11.17
C GLY A 94 -34.53 2.17 11.73
N LYS A 95 -33.56 2.81 12.39
CA LYS A 95 -32.39 2.15 13.03
C LYS A 95 -32.81 0.99 13.96
N SER A 96 -33.82 1.21 14.79
CA SER A 96 -34.39 0.19 15.67
C SER A 96 -35.02 -0.98 14.90
N THR A 97 -35.62 -0.71 13.74
CA THR A 97 -36.17 -1.74 12.85
C THR A 97 -35.07 -2.58 12.20
N LEU A 98 -33.94 -1.97 11.80
CA LEU A 98 -32.78 -2.70 11.28
C LEU A 98 -32.19 -3.66 12.33
N ILE A 99 -31.99 -3.18 13.56
CA ILE A 99 -31.48 -4.02 14.65
C ILE A 99 -32.46 -5.17 14.95
N ARG A 100 -33.77 -4.90 15.02
CA ARG A 100 -34.80 -5.94 15.19
C ARG A 100 -34.80 -6.97 14.05
N CYS A 101 -34.64 -6.53 12.81
CA CYS A 101 -34.59 -7.39 11.64
C CYS A 101 -33.37 -8.32 11.67
N LEU A 102 -32.20 -7.78 12.03
CA LEU A 102 -30.96 -8.56 12.16
C LEU A 102 -31.08 -9.62 13.25
N ILE A 103 -31.57 -9.26 14.44
CA ILE A 103 -31.76 -10.22 15.53
C ILE A 103 -32.73 -11.31 15.11
N LYS A 104 -33.87 -10.94 14.52
CA LYS A 104 -34.85 -11.91 14.00
C LYS A 104 -34.23 -12.86 12.98
N ASN A 105 -33.32 -12.37 12.13
CA ASN A 105 -32.64 -13.22 11.14
C ASN A 105 -31.64 -14.19 11.78
N PHE A 106 -30.88 -13.73 12.77
CA PHE A 106 -29.81 -14.53 13.40
C PHE A 106 -30.30 -15.47 14.50
N THR A 107 -31.16 -15.01 15.40
CA THR A 107 -31.64 -15.80 16.56
C THR A 107 -33.02 -16.40 16.33
N ARG A 108 -33.72 -16.02 15.24
CA ARG A 108 -35.13 -16.41 14.96
C ARG A 108 -36.12 -15.99 16.06
N GLN A 109 -35.68 -15.11 16.97
CA GLN A 109 -36.50 -14.57 18.06
C GLN A 109 -36.94 -13.15 17.73
N LYS A 110 -38.18 -12.80 18.08
CA LYS A 110 -38.71 -11.45 17.92
C LYS A 110 -38.53 -10.69 19.23
N LEU A 111 -37.69 -9.67 19.24
CA LEU A 111 -37.59 -8.73 20.35
C LEU A 111 -38.46 -7.50 20.07
N VAL A 112 -39.27 -7.10 21.05
CA VAL A 112 -40.25 -6.00 20.92
C VAL A 112 -39.56 -4.64 21.12
N GLU A 113 -38.79 -4.51 22.20
CA GLU A 113 -38.01 -3.33 22.53
C GLU A 113 -36.57 -3.72 22.79
N ILE A 114 -35.63 -2.92 22.27
CA ILE A 114 -34.20 -3.17 22.41
C ILE A 114 -33.62 -1.96 23.13
N GLN A 115 -33.29 -2.17 24.41
CA GLN A 115 -32.63 -1.20 25.28
C GLN A 115 -31.24 -1.77 25.60
N GLY A 116 -30.19 -1.07 25.17
CA GLY A 116 -28.80 -1.46 25.46
C GLY A 116 -28.08 -2.28 24.38
N PRO A 117 -26.82 -2.66 24.65
CA PRO A 117 -26.00 -3.43 23.73
C PRO A 117 -26.53 -4.85 23.58
N VAL A 118 -26.80 -5.28 22.34
CA VAL A 118 -27.18 -6.67 22.04
C VAL A 118 -25.99 -7.41 21.48
N THR A 119 -25.64 -8.56 22.05
CA THR A 119 -24.65 -9.51 21.51
C THR A 119 -25.34 -10.63 20.75
N ILE A 120 -25.09 -10.75 19.44
CA ILE A 120 -25.53 -11.89 18.64
C ILE A 120 -24.36 -12.78 18.25
N VAL A 121 -24.50 -14.10 18.35
CA VAL A 121 -23.49 -15.05 17.85
C VAL A 121 -23.83 -15.42 16.41
N SER A 122 -23.02 -14.96 15.46
CA SER A 122 -23.22 -15.31 14.04
C SER A 122 -22.45 -16.58 13.66
N GLY A 123 -23.16 -17.72 13.63
CA GLY A 123 -22.72 -18.99 13.04
C GLY A 123 -21.52 -19.70 13.70
N LYS A 124 -21.48 -21.03 13.60
CA LYS A 124 -20.27 -21.82 13.95
C LYS A 124 -19.33 -21.82 12.75
N LYS A 125 -18.25 -21.03 12.80
CA LYS A 125 -17.11 -21.24 11.88
C LYS A 125 -16.37 -22.52 12.32
N PRO A 126 -15.56 -23.18 11.45
CA PRO A 126 -14.70 -24.31 11.83
C PRO A 126 -13.63 -23.96 12.89
N LYS A 127 -13.64 -22.74 13.41
CA LYS A 127 -13.02 -22.34 14.69
C LYS A 127 -14.10 -21.71 15.57
N PRO A 128 -14.11 -21.97 16.90
CA PRO A 128 -15.03 -21.34 17.83
C PRO A 128 -14.77 -19.84 17.85
N ARG A 129 -15.51 -19.09 17.05
CA ARG A 129 -15.48 -17.63 17.03
C ARG A 129 -16.92 -17.18 17.13
N PRO A 130 -17.49 -17.04 18.33
CA PRO A 130 -18.70 -16.26 18.47
C PRO A 130 -18.36 -14.83 18.05
N THR A 131 -18.67 -14.43 16.83
CA THR A 131 -18.66 -13.01 16.47
C THR A 131 -19.84 -12.38 17.20
N SER A 132 -19.67 -12.10 18.49
CA SER A 132 -20.63 -11.37 19.31
C SER A 132 -20.68 -9.95 18.77
N VAL A 133 -21.60 -9.72 17.83
CA VAL A 133 -21.83 -8.38 17.30
C VAL A 133 -22.55 -7.62 18.38
N VAL A 134 -21.86 -6.64 18.96
CA VAL A 134 -22.46 -5.69 19.92
C VAL A 134 -23.11 -4.58 19.12
N CYS A 135 -24.44 -4.58 19.04
CA CYS A 135 -25.22 -3.51 18.42
C CYS A 135 -25.52 -2.41 19.45
N ILE A 136 -24.86 -1.27 19.34
CA ILE A 136 -25.16 -0.11 20.19
C ILE A 136 -26.22 0.76 19.49
N HIS A 137 -27.38 0.92 20.13
CA HIS A 137 -28.44 1.81 19.64
C HIS A 137 -28.13 3.25 20.06
N HIS A 138 -27.53 4.05 19.18
CA HIS A 138 -27.42 5.49 19.44
C HIS A 138 -28.78 6.15 19.16
N CYS A 139 -29.56 6.30 20.23
CA CYS A 139 -30.73 7.16 20.25
C CYS A 139 -30.26 8.62 20.12
N SER A 140 -30.92 9.35 19.21
CA SER A 140 -30.99 10.81 18.93
C SER A 140 -30.04 11.89 19.50
N GLN A 141 -29.14 11.67 20.45
CA GLN A 141 -28.39 12.79 21.07
C GLN A 141 -27.27 13.39 20.21
N PHE A 142 -26.85 12.73 19.12
CA PHE A 142 -25.77 13.27 18.27
C PHE A 142 -26.23 14.43 17.34
N SER A 143 -27.52 14.49 16.97
CA SER A 143 -28.02 15.61 16.13
C SER A 143 -28.07 16.94 16.87
N PHE A 144 -28.21 16.94 18.20
CA PHE A 144 -28.27 18.20 18.96
C PHE A 144 -26.90 18.83 19.22
N TYR A 145 -25.80 18.09 19.00
CA TYR A 145 -24.43 18.57 19.24
C TYR A 145 -23.76 19.16 18.00
N SER A 146 -24.22 18.82 16.80
CA SER A 146 -23.64 19.34 15.54
C SER A 146 -24.22 20.70 15.14
N GLU A 147 -25.51 20.96 15.40
CA GLU A 147 -26.13 22.23 15.00
C GLU A 147 -25.76 23.39 15.94
N ARG A 148 -25.43 23.13 17.21
CA ARG A 148 -25.02 24.18 18.15
C ARG A 148 -23.56 24.64 18.01
N LYS A 149 -22.71 23.97 17.22
CA LYS A 149 -21.29 24.34 17.07
C LYS A 149 -20.97 25.15 15.82
N ILE A 150 -21.95 25.40 14.94
CA ILE A 150 -21.75 26.17 13.70
C ILE A 150 -22.13 27.66 13.87
N SER A 151 -22.78 28.05 14.97
CA SER A 151 -23.27 29.43 15.17
C SER A 151 -22.54 30.26 16.22
N ALA A 152 -21.45 29.78 16.82
CA ALA A 152 -20.72 30.52 17.85
C ALA A 152 -19.19 30.43 17.66
N GLU A 153 -18.66 31.27 16.79
CA GLU A 153 -17.37 32.00 16.89
C GLU A 153 -16.90 32.40 15.49
N GLN A 154 -17.48 33.48 14.99
CA GLN A 154 -16.85 34.31 13.96
C GLN A 154 -16.61 35.69 14.58
N SER A 155 -15.38 35.93 15.06
CA SER A 155 -14.82 37.27 15.06
C SER A 155 -13.28 37.20 14.92
N PRO A 156 -12.66 38.13 14.16
CA PRO A 156 -11.35 37.91 13.56
C PRO A 156 -10.27 38.77 14.25
N ALA A 157 -9.30 38.14 14.89
CA ALA A 157 -7.99 38.75 15.12
C ALA A 157 -7.05 37.69 15.71
N ASN A 158 -6.03 37.28 14.96
CA ASN A 158 -4.64 37.24 15.42
C ASN A 158 -3.75 36.59 14.36
N ARG A 159 -3.25 37.48 13.50
CA ARG A 159 -1.87 37.60 13.06
C ARG A 159 -0.88 36.70 13.84
N PHE A 160 -0.62 35.48 13.35
CA PHE A 160 0.60 34.77 13.68
C PHE A 160 1.59 34.89 12.52
N ARG A 161 2.47 35.86 12.71
CA ARG A 161 3.68 36.15 11.96
C ARG A 161 4.66 35.01 12.22
N VAL A 162 4.92 34.17 11.22
CA VAL A 162 6.11 33.29 11.24
C VAL A 162 7.32 34.20 11.09
N LYS A 163 8.16 34.24 12.12
CA LYS A 163 9.44 34.93 12.11
C LYS A 163 10.52 33.86 12.25
N ILE A 164 11.33 33.77 11.18
CA ILE A 164 12.57 33.02 10.94
C ILE A 164 12.37 31.52 10.71
#